data_AF-A0A6M1RZ24-F1
#
_entry.id   AF-A0A6M1RZ24-F1
#
_cell.length_a   1.000
_cell.length_b   1.000
_cell.length_c   1.000
_cell.angle_alpha   90.00
_cell.angle_beta   90.00
_cell.angle_gamma   90.00
#
_symmetry.space_group_name_H-M   'P 1'
#
loop_
_entity.id
_entity.type
_entity.pdbx_description
1 polymer ?
#
loop_
_entity_poly.entity_id
_entity_poly.type
_entity_poly.pdbx_seq_one_letter_code
_entity_poly.pdbx_strand_id
1 'polypeptide(L)'
;MAQEDDVFVTTFGPLDKYVAANDNNPQPLDESGASTGFAVGGIVSGERRLVGESYNDLGVDHPQMFASRRFGDFMQVYSGRQFWPMDPKADEIHIEDIAHSLSLQCRYAGHCIKFYSVAEHSVLLAGWLLPRYGAEIALWGLLHDASEAYLVDVPRPLKPFLHGYKEAEARVMAAVAQRFGLALDMPPPVHEADDRIIADELVNLRPMAWHGRFDDPLGVRVQCWEPEHAEDEFLNTYVMLERQMGRVA
;
A
#
# COMPACT_ATOMS: atom_id res chain seq x y z
N MET A 1 11.95 41.76 17.79
CA MET A 1 12.40 40.64 16.93
C MET A 1 12.53 39.45 17.84
N ALA A 2 11.46 38.67 17.98
CA ALA A 2 11.49 37.43 18.75
C ALA A 2 12.18 36.38 17.89
N GLN A 3 13.12 35.68 18.50
CA GLN A 3 13.89 34.59 17.95
C GLN A 3 12.90 33.49 17.57
N GLU A 4 12.70 33.26 16.26
CA GLU A 4 12.05 32.04 15.76
C GLU A 4 12.99 30.89 16.08
N ASP A 5 12.98 30.44 17.33
CA ASP A 5 13.60 29.19 17.72
C ASP A 5 12.88 28.10 16.91
N ASP A 6 13.64 27.54 15.98
CA ASP A 6 13.20 26.64 14.93
C ASP A 6 12.23 25.58 15.47
N VAL A 7 10.95 25.69 15.11
CA VAL A 7 9.88 24.77 15.53
C VAL A 7 10.26 23.31 15.18
N PHE A 8 11.04 23.12 14.12
CA PHE A 8 11.60 21.82 13.74
C PHE A 8 12.43 21.20 14.87
N VAL A 9 13.31 21.96 15.50
CA VAL A 9 14.21 21.45 16.55
C VAL A 9 13.50 21.40 17.91
N THR A 10 12.70 22.41 18.22
CA THR A 10 12.10 22.56 19.56
C THR A 10 10.86 21.68 19.78
N THR A 11 10.06 21.44 18.74
CA THR A 11 8.81 20.65 18.83
C THR A 11 8.98 19.26 18.21
N PHE A 12 9.59 19.19 17.03
CA PHE A 12 9.73 17.94 16.30
C PHE A 12 11.09 17.28 16.47
N GLY A 13 12.03 17.86 17.22
CA GLY A 13 13.35 17.27 17.41
C GLY A 13 14.09 16.97 16.08
N PRO A 14 15.30 16.42 16.16
CA PRO A 14 16.04 16.04 14.97
C PRO A 14 15.46 14.75 14.35
N LEU A 15 15.67 14.55 13.03
CA LEU A 15 15.12 13.41 12.27
C LEU A 15 15.60 12.04 12.79
N ASP A 16 16.75 12.01 13.44
CA ASP A 16 17.30 10.86 14.14
C ASP A 16 16.46 10.40 15.34
N LYS A 17 15.45 11.17 15.78
CA LYS A 17 14.50 10.72 16.81
C LYS A 17 13.49 9.68 16.29
N TYR A 18 13.28 9.58 14.97
CA TYR A 18 12.31 8.67 14.36
C TYR A 18 12.84 7.23 14.25
N VAL A 19 13.53 6.75 15.30
CA VAL A 19 13.92 5.35 15.44
C VAL A 19 12.67 4.54 15.82
N ALA A 20 12.47 3.39 15.17
CA ALA A 20 11.38 2.50 15.53
C ALA A 20 11.51 2.06 17.00
N ALA A 21 10.45 2.23 17.79
CA ALA A 21 10.46 1.96 19.24
C ALA A 21 10.30 0.46 19.61
N ASN A 22 10.62 -0.44 18.69
CA ASN A 22 10.45 -1.88 18.81
C ASN A 22 11.80 -2.61 18.72
N ASP A 23 11.79 -3.94 18.71
CA ASP A 23 12.99 -4.79 18.68
C ASP A 23 13.71 -4.79 17.31
N ASN A 24 13.61 -3.70 16.54
CA ASN A 24 14.46 -3.49 15.38
C ASN A 24 15.93 -3.52 15.82
N ASN A 25 16.76 -4.16 15.00
CA ASN A 25 18.20 -4.00 15.08
C ASN A 25 18.60 -3.06 13.93
N PRO A 26 18.39 -1.72 14.08
CA PRO A 26 18.52 -0.78 12.98
C PRO A 26 19.94 -0.83 12.44
N GLN A 27 20.04 -0.99 11.13
CA GLN A 27 21.32 -1.11 10.44
C GLN A 27 21.77 0.27 10.00
N PRO A 28 23.09 0.59 10.06
CA PRO A 28 23.58 1.86 9.55
C PRO A 28 23.25 1.99 8.06
N LEU A 29 22.60 3.10 7.69
CA LEU A 29 22.41 3.48 6.30
C LEU A 29 23.78 3.60 5.64
N ASP A 30 23.97 3.02 4.45
CA ASP A 30 25.19 3.30 3.68
C ASP A 30 25.26 4.79 3.32
N GLU A 31 26.47 5.33 3.16
CA GLU A 31 26.70 6.75 2.85
C GLU A 31 26.09 7.19 1.50
N SER A 32 25.56 6.25 0.71
CA SER A 32 24.90 6.49 -0.58
C SER A 32 23.37 6.51 -0.51
N GLY A 33 22.75 6.10 0.60
CA GLY A 33 21.29 6.00 0.73
C GLY A 33 20.63 5.04 -0.28
N ALA A 34 21.40 4.13 -0.90
CA ALA A 34 20.92 3.30 -2.00
C ALA A 34 21.45 1.87 -1.86
N SER A 35 20.55 0.89 -1.69
CA SER A 35 20.96 -0.51 -1.71
C SER A 35 21.39 -0.92 -3.14
N THR A 36 22.63 -1.35 -3.26
CA THR A 36 23.10 -2.14 -4.39
C THR A 36 22.39 -3.50 -4.36
N GLY A 37 21.37 -3.66 -5.18
CA GLY A 37 20.83 -4.98 -5.49
C GLY A 37 19.35 -4.97 -5.77
N PHE A 38 18.97 -4.62 -7.01
CA PHE A 38 17.95 -5.34 -7.78
C PHE A 38 17.99 -4.81 -9.22
N ALA A 39 18.43 -5.67 -10.14
CA ALA A 39 18.30 -5.42 -11.57
C ALA A 39 16.85 -5.72 -11.96
N VAL A 40 16.09 -4.69 -12.34
CA VAL A 40 14.87 -4.88 -13.12
C VAL A 40 15.31 -5.44 -14.46
N GLY A 41 14.98 -6.70 -14.74
CA GLY A 41 15.31 -7.39 -15.97
C GLY A 41 14.63 -6.74 -17.17
N GLY A 42 15.27 -5.72 -17.74
CA GLY A 42 14.97 -5.21 -19.07
C GLY A 42 15.65 -6.08 -20.12
N ILE A 43 14.88 -6.97 -20.77
CA ILE A 43 15.32 -7.57 -22.03
C ILE A 43 15.18 -6.47 -23.10
N VAL A 44 16.31 -5.93 -23.55
CA VAL A 44 16.41 -5.29 -24.87
C VAL A 44 17.70 -5.73 -25.54
N SER A 45 17.52 -6.24 -26.76
CA SER A 45 18.46 -6.82 -27.72
C SER A 45 19.90 -6.29 -27.73
N GLY A 46 20.87 -7.21 -27.74
CA GLY A 46 22.24 -6.92 -28.18
C GLY A 46 23.26 -7.96 -27.71
N GLU A 47 23.93 -8.62 -28.64
CA GLU A 47 24.94 -9.67 -28.42
C GLU A 47 26.06 -9.28 -27.43
N ARG A 48 26.46 -10.19 -26.52
CA ARG A 48 27.84 -10.74 -26.46
C ARG A 48 28.09 -11.75 -25.33
N ARG A 49 28.59 -12.91 -25.80
CA ARG A 49 29.74 -13.69 -25.33
C ARG A 49 29.73 -14.26 -23.90
N LEU A 50 29.49 -15.58 -23.87
CA LEU A 50 29.89 -16.51 -22.82
C LEU A 50 31.41 -16.46 -22.60
N VAL A 51 31.84 -16.25 -21.37
CA VAL A 51 33.13 -16.73 -20.86
C VAL A 51 32.85 -17.39 -19.52
N GLY A 52 32.98 -18.70 -19.49
CA GLY A 52 32.94 -19.48 -18.26
C GLY A 52 34.28 -19.38 -17.54
N GLU A 53 34.23 -19.20 -16.23
CA GLU A 53 35.35 -19.57 -15.36
C GLU A 53 34.82 -20.46 -14.25
N SER A 54 35.39 -21.67 -14.23
CA SER A 54 35.14 -22.74 -13.27
C SER A 54 35.94 -22.42 -12.01
N TYR A 55 35.31 -22.49 -10.84
CA TYR A 55 36.01 -22.63 -9.58
C TYR A 55 35.45 -23.81 -8.81
N ASN A 56 36.19 -24.92 -8.87
CA ASN A 56 36.20 -25.92 -7.82
C ASN A 56 37.58 -25.87 -7.16
N ASP A 57 37.57 -26.21 -5.86
CA ASP A 57 38.70 -26.54 -4.99
C ASP A 57 39.25 -25.39 -4.14
N LEU A 58 38.67 -25.24 -2.94
CA LEU A 58 39.36 -25.23 -1.64
C LEU A 58 38.26 -25.35 -0.57
N GLY A 59 38.06 -26.55 -0.02
CA GLY A 59 37.00 -26.80 0.96
C GLY A 59 37.27 -26.15 2.31
N VAL A 60 36.37 -25.28 2.79
CA VAL A 60 35.90 -25.17 4.19
C VAL A 60 34.54 -24.42 4.20
N ASP A 61 33.66 -24.90 5.07
CA ASP A 61 32.42 -24.32 5.60
C ASP A 61 31.16 -24.17 4.72
N HIS A 62 30.09 -24.74 5.26
CA HIS A 62 28.71 -24.63 4.81
C HIS A 62 28.34 -23.17 4.53
N PRO A 63 27.75 -22.85 3.37
CA PRO A 63 27.11 -21.56 3.21
C PRO A 63 25.90 -21.55 4.13
N GLN A 64 26.03 -20.92 5.30
CA GLN A 64 24.87 -20.33 5.94
C GLN A 64 24.27 -19.43 4.87
N MET A 65 23.07 -19.78 4.40
CA MET A 65 22.34 -18.94 3.46
C MET A 65 22.15 -17.60 4.18
N PHE A 66 22.96 -16.61 3.82
CA PHE A 66 22.76 -15.24 4.26
C PHE A 66 21.41 -14.84 3.69
N ALA A 67 20.37 -14.89 4.51
CA ALA A 67 19.10 -14.27 4.18
C ALA A 67 19.44 -12.84 3.76
N SER A 68 19.09 -12.47 2.53
CA SER A 68 19.41 -11.15 2.00
C SER A 68 18.90 -10.10 2.99
N ARG A 69 19.83 -9.26 3.45
CA ARG A 69 19.60 -8.24 4.47
C ARG A 69 18.42 -7.34 4.07
N ARG A 70 17.46 -7.11 4.96
CA ARG A 70 16.29 -6.24 4.71
C ARG A 70 16.70 -4.77 4.67
N PHE A 71 15.99 -3.96 3.88
CA PHE A 71 16.14 -2.50 3.87
C PHE A 71 15.08 -1.82 4.75
N GLY A 72 15.53 -0.95 5.66
CA GLY A 72 14.67 -0.28 6.62
C GLY A 72 14.28 -1.14 7.83
N ASP A 73 13.48 -0.54 8.70
CA ASP A 73 12.99 -1.10 9.96
C ASP A 73 11.61 -1.75 9.77
N PHE A 74 11.30 -2.77 10.58
CA PHE A 74 9.96 -3.35 10.58
C PHE A 74 8.99 -2.53 11.43
N MET A 75 7.70 -2.61 11.07
CA MET A 75 6.57 -2.26 11.92
C MET A 75 5.77 -3.51 12.30
N GLN A 76 5.09 -3.46 13.45
CA GLN A 76 4.15 -4.50 13.83
C GLN A 76 2.80 -4.24 13.14
N VAL A 77 2.22 -5.28 12.52
CA VAL A 77 0.87 -5.23 11.93
C VAL A 77 -0.16 -5.85 12.87
N TYR A 78 -1.44 -5.77 12.53
CA TYR A 78 -2.57 -6.20 13.37
C TYR A 78 -2.40 -7.61 13.95
N SER A 79 -2.02 -8.58 13.12
CA SER A 79 -1.78 -9.97 13.50
C SER A 79 -0.56 -10.19 14.41
N GLY A 80 0.18 -9.13 14.73
CA GLY A 80 1.43 -9.18 15.50
C GLY A 80 2.65 -9.59 14.68
N ARG A 81 2.51 -9.73 13.36
CA ARG A 81 3.63 -10.01 12.45
C ARG A 81 4.50 -8.76 12.24
N GLN A 82 5.71 -9.00 11.76
CA GLN A 82 6.63 -7.95 11.32
C GLN A 82 6.39 -7.67 9.83
N PHE A 83 6.40 -6.40 9.46
CA PHE A 83 6.32 -5.94 8.07
C PHE A 83 7.36 -4.85 7.82
N TRP A 84 8.08 -4.88 6.70
CA TRP A 84 9.08 -3.87 6.33
C TRP A 84 8.55 -2.98 5.21
N PRO A 85 8.07 -1.76 5.49
CA PRO A 85 7.45 -0.90 4.47
C PRO A 85 8.39 -0.50 3.34
N MET A 86 9.69 -0.45 3.61
CA MET A 86 10.70 -0.05 2.62
C MET A 86 11.25 -1.22 1.79
N ASP A 87 10.96 -2.45 2.21
CA ASP A 87 11.40 -3.70 1.59
C ASP A 87 10.30 -4.78 1.71
N PRO A 88 9.10 -4.53 1.15
CA PRO A 88 7.96 -5.42 1.33
C PRO A 88 8.14 -6.72 0.56
N LYS A 89 7.69 -7.83 1.15
CA LYS A 89 7.64 -9.14 0.49
C LYS A 89 6.20 -9.63 0.40
N ALA A 90 5.88 -10.27 -0.72
CA ALA A 90 4.52 -10.74 -0.99
C ALA A 90 4.04 -11.73 0.08
N ASP A 91 4.88 -12.65 0.54
CA ASP A 91 4.54 -13.68 1.53
C ASP A 91 4.29 -13.14 2.95
N GLU A 92 4.61 -11.87 3.20
CA GLU A 92 4.34 -11.15 4.46
C GLU A 92 3.06 -10.31 4.41
N ILE A 93 2.37 -10.32 3.27
CA ILE A 93 1.10 -9.62 3.07
C ILE A 93 -0.05 -10.59 3.31
N HIS A 94 -0.95 -10.18 4.21
CA HIS A 94 -2.08 -10.97 4.66
C HIS A 94 -3.35 -10.14 4.57
N ILE A 95 -4.43 -10.75 4.09
CA ILE A 95 -5.68 -10.04 3.84
C ILE A 95 -6.32 -9.52 5.13
N GLU A 96 -6.13 -10.23 6.25
CA GLU A 96 -6.65 -9.86 7.56
C GLU A 96 -5.96 -8.59 8.09
N ASP A 97 -4.66 -8.45 7.85
CA ASP A 97 -3.90 -7.25 8.24
C ASP A 97 -4.34 -6.03 7.40
N ILE A 98 -4.62 -6.23 6.11
CA ILE A 98 -5.15 -5.19 5.22
C ILE A 98 -6.54 -4.77 5.65
N ALA A 99 -7.47 -5.73 5.77
CA ALA A 99 -8.87 -5.46 6.11
C ALA A 99 -8.99 -4.71 7.44
N HIS A 100 -8.25 -5.16 8.46
CA HIS A 100 -8.27 -4.53 9.78
C HIS A 100 -7.70 -3.11 9.76
N SER A 101 -6.55 -2.90 9.11
CA SER A 101 -5.95 -1.56 9.05
C SER A 101 -6.86 -0.59 8.28
N LEU A 102 -7.34 -1.00 7.10
CA LEU A 102 -8.19 -0.16 6.25
C LEU A 102 -9.57 0.11 6.86
N SER A 103 -10.10 -0.78 7.71
CA SER A 103 -11.39 -0.56 8.39
C SER A 103 -11.32 0.52 9.45
N LEU A 104 -10.13 0.77 10.01
CA LEU A 104 -9.86 1.78 11.04
C LEU A 104 -9.35 3.11 10.46
N GLN A 105 -8.84 3.12 9.24
CA GLN A 105 -8.35 4.33 8.58
C GLN A 105 -9.49 5.11 7.94
N CYS A 106 -9.71 6.33 8.42
CA CYS A 106 -10.75 7.22 7.90
C CYS A 106 -10.23 7.96 6.66
N ARG A 107 -10.99 7.94 5.58
CA ARG A 107 -10.71 8.75 4.38
C ARG A 107 -10.71 10.23 4.68
N TYR A 108 -10.12 11.01 3.78
CA TYR A 108 -10.05 12.47 3.89
C TYR A 108 -9.34 12.95 5.16
N ALA A 109 -8.41 12.12 5.69
CA ALA A 109 -7.77 12.34 6.99
C ALA A 109 -8.76 12.64 8.13
N GLY A 110 -9.95 12.01 8.10
CA GLY A 110 -10.96 12.18 9.14
C GLY A 110 -11.79 13.45 9.05
N HIS A 111 -11.66 14.26 8.00
CA HIS A 111 -12.46 15.49 7.81
C HIS A 111 -13.88 15.24 7.25
N CYS A 112 -14.40 14.03 7.45
CA CYS A 112 -15.76 13.63 7.10
C CYS A 112 -16.80 14.07 8.14
N ILE A 113 -18.07 14.16 7.74
CA ILE A 113 -19.19 14.44 8.66
C ILE A 113 -19.43 13.24 9.58
N LYS A 114 -19.32 12.03 9.04
CA LYS A 114 -19.35 10.75 9.75
C LYS A 114 -18.12 9.92 9.38
N PHE A 115 -17.77 8.96 10.24
CA PHE A 115 -16.68 8.02 9.95
C PHE A 115 -16.92 7.32 8.61
N TYR A 116 -15.88 7.26 7.79
CA TYR A 116 -15.92 6.64 6.46
C TYR A 116 -14.55 6.06 6.17
N SER A 117 -14.45 4.74 6.20
CA SER A 117 -13.17 4.03 6.14
C SER A 117 -12.69 3.81 4.72
N VAL A 118 -11.38 3.58 4.57
CA VAL A 118 -10.81 3.10 3.29
C VAL A 118 -11.43 1.76 2.90
N ALA A 119 -11.69 0.87 3.88
CA ALA A 119 -12.35 -0.41 3.61
C ALA A 119 -13.75 -0.26 3.00
N GLU A 120 -14.61 0.62 3.52
CA GLU A 120 -15.94 0.86 2.94
C GLU A 120 -15.84 1.39 1.50
N HIS A 121 -14.93 2.33 1.26
CA HIS A 121 -14.63 2.84 -0.08
C HIS A 121 -14.25 1.71 -1.05
N SER A 122 -13.28 0.86 -0.67
CA SER A 122 -12.84 -0.25 -1.50
C SER A 122 -13.94 -1.29 -1.78
N VAL A 123 -14.79 -1.58 -0.78
CA VAL A 123 -15.92 -2.52 -0.96
C VAL A 123 -16.97 -1.96 -1.91
N LEU A 124 -17.34 -0.67 -1.77
CA LEU A 124 -18.29 -0.02 -2.68
C LEU A 124 -17.76 -0.01 -4.12
N LEU A 125 -16.46 0.25 -4.29
CA LEU A 125 -15.78 0.22 -5.58
C LEU A 125 -15.82 -1.18 -6.21
N ALA A 126 -15.44 -2.21 -5.46
CA ALA A 126 -15.47 -3.60 -5.90
C ALA A 126 -16.89 -4.06 -6.27
N GLY A 127 -17.90 -3.70 -5.47
CA GLY A 127 -19.30 -4.01 -5.72
C GLY A 127 -19.84 -3.37 -7.00
N TRP A 128 -19.38 -2.16 -7.34
CA TRP A 128 -19.73 -1.50 -8.60
C TRP A 128 -19.01 -2.14 -9.81
N LEU A 129 -17.73 -2.50 -9.66
CA LEU A 129 -16.91 -3.08 -10.72
C LEU A 129 -17.34 -4.50 -11.08
N LEU A 130 -17.72 -5.32 -10.10
CA LEU A 130 -18.01 -6.74 -10.27
C LEU A 130 -19.02 -7.06 -11.39
N PRO A 131 -20.25 -6.52 -11.40
CA PRO A 131 -21.22 -6.83 -12.45
C PRO A 131 -20.86 -6.26 -13.83
N ARG A 132 -19.87 -5.37 -13.92
CA ARG A 132 -19.49 -4.67 -15.16
C ARG A 132 -18.25 -5.26 -15.83
N TYR A 133 -17.28 -5.68 -15.02
CA TYR A 133 -15.95 -6.07 -15.50
C TYR A 133 -15.49 -7.44 -14.99
N GLY A 134 -16.25 -8.08 -14.09
CA GLY A 134 -15.93 -9.40 -13.55
C GLY A 134 -15.05 -9.38 -12.30
N ALA A 135 -14.82 -10.56 -11.74
CA ALA A 135 -14.22 -10.73 -10.42
C ALA A 135 -12.75 -10.28 -10.34
N GLU A 136 -11.95 -10.45 -11.40
CA GLU A 136 -10.54 -10.04 -11.42
C GLU A 136 -10.39 -8.52 -11.29
N ILE A 137 -11.19 -7.76 -12.04
CA ILE A 137 -11.18 -6.29 -11.98
C ILE A 137 -11.77 -5.80 -10.66
N ALA A 138 -12.82 -6.46 -10.15
CA ALA A 138 -13.39 -6.14 -8.85
C ALA A 138 -12.41 -6.41 -7.69
N LEU A 139 -11.60 -7.47 -7.76
CA LEU A 139 -10.56 -7.73 -6.76
C LEU A 139 -9.48 -6.65 -6.79
N TRP A 140 -9.09 -6.21 -7.99
CA TRP A 140 -8.19 -5.07 -8.14
C TRP A 140 -8.81 -3.81 -7.49
N GLY A 141 -10.10 -3.55 -7.71
CA GLY A 141 -10.83 -2.46 -7.03
C GLY A 141 -10.91 -2.60 -5.51
N LEU A 142 -11.05 -3.82 -4.98
CA LEU A 142 -11.04 -4.05 -3.53
C LEU A 142 -9.66 -3.76 -2.92
N LEU A 143 -8.58 -4.07 -3.64
CA LEU A 143 -7.20 -4.01 -3.14
C LEU A 143 -6.42 -2.79 -3.63
N HIS A 144 -7.04 -1.85 -4.35
CA HIS A 144 -6.31 -0.76 -5.00
C HIS A 144 -5.60 0.18 -4.00
N ASP A 145 -6.20 0.38 -2.82
CA ASP A 145 -5.64 1.17 -1.70
C ASP A 145 -4.97 0.26 -0.65
N ALA A 146 -4.71 -1.03 -0.93
CA ALA A 146 -4.15 -1.96 0.06
C ALA A 146 -2.78 -1.54 0.61
N SER A 147 -1.99 -0.75 -0.13
CA SER A 147 -0.73 -0.21 0.38
C SER A 147 -0.91 0.76 1.55
N GLU A 148 -2.06 1.43 1.65
CA GLU A 148 -2.39 2.34 2.74
C GLU A 148 -2.52 1.61 4.08
N ALA A 149 -2.77 0.30 4.06
CA ALA A 149 -2.75 -0.52 5.27
C ALA A 149 -1.38 -0.45 6.01
N TYR A 150 -0.31 -0.18 5.26
CA TYR A 150 1.06 -0.12 5.75
C TYR A 150 1.68 1.28 5.70
N LEU A 151 1.17 2.15 4.81
CA LEU A 151 1.73 3.49 4.57
C LEU A 151 0.79 4.64 4.96
N VAL A 152 -0.44 4.33 5.38
CA VAL A 152 -1.52 5.26 5.75
C VAL A 152 -2.14 5.97 4.55
N ASP A 153 -3.45 6.20 4.58
CA ASP A 153 -4.14 7.11 3.65
C ASP A 153 -3.61 8.55 3.83
N VAL A 154 -2.79 8.99 2.88
CA VAL A 154 -2.28 10.36 2.83
C VAL A 154 -3.13 11.17 1.85
N PRO A 155 -3.78 12.28 2.30
CA PRO A 155 -4.51 13.17 1.42
C PRO A 155 -3.69 13.63 0.21
N ARG A 156 -4.31 13.55 -0.98
CA ARG A 156 -3.67 13.86 -2.28
C ARG A 156 -2.83 15.16 -2.28
N PRO A 157 -3.23 16.29 -1.64
CA PRO A 157 -2.42 17.52 -1.61
C PRO A 157 -1.07 17.39 -0.89
N LEU A 158 -0.90 16.42 0.02
CA LEU A 158 0.33 16.21 0.78
C LEU A 158 1.33 15.32 0.02
N LYS A 159 0.85 14.37 -0.78
CA LYS A 159 1.70 13.36 -1.46
C LYS A 159 2.91 13.96 -2.22
N PRO A 160 2.79 15.09 -2.97
CA PRO A 160 3.94 15.68 -3.68
C PRO A 160 5.08 16.17 -2.79
N PHE A 161 4.83 16.37 -1.49
CA PHE A 161 5.79 16.88 -0.52
C PHE A 161 6.40 15.77 0.36
N LEU A 162 5.96 14.52 0.21
CA LEU A 162 6.49 13.36 0.92
C LEU A 162 7.53 12.63 0.06
N HIS A 163 8.79 13.04 0.19
CA HIS A 163 9.90 12.40 -0.53
C HIS A 163 10.00 10.91 -0.20
N GLY A 164 10.10 10.05 -1.23
CA GLY A 164 10.21 8.60 -1.07
C GLY A 164 8.90 7.85 -0.84
N TYR A 165 7.79 8.56 -0.54
CA TYR A 165 6.50 7.94 -0.28
C TYR A 165 5.95 7.23 -1.52
N LYS A 166 6.02 7.87 -2.69
CA LYS A 166 5.54 7.30 -3.95
C LYS A 166 6.28 6.00 -4.31
N GLU A 167 7.60 5.97 -4.10
CA GLU A 167 8.43 4.81 -4.34
C GLU A 167 8.11 3.68 -3.35
N ALA A 168 7.87 3.99 -2.08
CA ALA A 168 7.44 3.02 -1.08
C ALA A 168 6.04 2.44 -1.41
N GLU A 169 5.08 3.32 -1.73
CA GLU A 169 3.71 2.95 -2.13
C GLU A 169 3.72 2.00 -3.34
N ALA A 170 4.52 2.31 -4.36
CA ALA A 170 4.69 1.45 -5.52
C ALA A 170 5.29 0.07 -5.18
N ARG A 171 6.28 0.00 -4.27
CA ARG A 171 6.87 -1.28 -3.83
C ARG A 171 5.86 -2.13 -3.07
N VAL A 172 5.12 -1.52 -2.13
CA VAL A 172 4.09 -2.22 -1.36
C VAL A 172 2.99 -2.72 -2.29
N MET A 173 2.48 -1.88 -3.20
CA MET A 173 1.47 -2.30 -4.17
C MET A 173 1.96 -3.42 -5.10
N ALA A 174 3.23 -3.42 -5.51
CA ALA A 174 3.78 -4.54 -6.29
C ALA A 174 3.79 -5.85 -5.49
N ALA A 175 4.14 -5.81 -4.20
CA ALA A 175 4.09 -6.97 -3.33
C ALA A 175 2.64 -7.44 -3.08
N VAL A 176 1.68 -6.52 -2.92
CA VAL A 176 0.24 -6.83 -2.86
C VAL A 176 -0.20 -7.53 -4.15
N ALA A 177 0.12 -6.96 -5.31
CA ALA A 177 -0.25 -7.53 -6.60
C ALA A 177 0.31 -8.95 -6.78
N GLN A 178 1.57 -9.16 -6.40
CA GLN A 178 2.18 -10.49 -6.40
C GLN A 178 1.46 -11.46 -5.44
N ARG A 179 1.12 -11.02 -4.22
CA ARG A 179 0.49 -11.84 -3.19
C ARG A 179 -0.91 -12.34 -3.59
N PHE A 180 -1.68 -11.50 -4.26
CA PHE A 180 -3.09 -11.77 -4.61
C PHE A 180 -3.29 -12.09 -6.11
N GLY A 181 -2.20 -12.24 -6.87
CA GLY A 181 -2.25 -12.58 -8.29
C GLY A 181 -2.98 -11.52 -9.14
N LEU A 182 -2.70 -10.25 -8.87
CA LEU A 182 -3.20 -9.11 -9.63
C LEU A 182 -2.23 -8.74 -10.76
N ALA A 183 -2.74 -8.05 -11.78
CA ALA A 183 -1.88 -7.35 -12.72
C ALA A 183 -1.04 -6.28 -11.99
N LEU A 184 0.22 -6.08 -12.41
CA LEU A 184 1.11 -5.10 -11.79
C LEU A 184 0.62 -3.66 -11.99
N ASP A 185 0.12 -3.37 -13.19
CA ASP A 185 -0.50 -2.09 -13.51
C ASP A 185 -1.98 -2.10 -13.14
N MET A 186 -2.44 -1.00 -12.54
CA MET A 186 -3.85 -0.79 -12.25
C MET A 186 -4.68 -0.79 -13.54
N PRO A 187 -5.72 -1.64 -13.66
CA PRO A 187 -6.61 -1.63 -14.80
C PRO A 187 -7.32 -0.27 -14.94
N PRO A 188 -7.44 0.30 -16.17
CA PRO A 188 -8.10 1.58 -16.38
C PRO A 188 -9.51 1.70 -15.77
N PRO A 189 -10.38 0.66 -15.80
CA PRO A 189 -11.69 0.75 -15.16
C PRO A 189 -11.66 1.01 -13.65
N VAL A 190 -10.60 0.56 -12.97
CA VAL A 190 -10.44 0.79 -11.52
C VAL A 190 -10.08 2.25 -11.27
N HIS A 191 -9.12 2.78 -12.03
CA HIS A 191 -8.74 4.20 -11.94
C HIS A 191 -9.92 5.12 -12.26
N GLU A 192 -10.70 4.80 -13.29
CA GLU A 192 -11.90 5.58 -13.63
C GLU A 192 -12.93 5.55 -12.48
N ALA A 193 -13.14 4.37 -11.88
CA ALA A 193 -14.11 4.22 -10.81
C ALA A 193 -13.67 4.95 -9.53
N ASP A 194 -12.39 4.88 -9.15
CA ASP A 194 -11.85 5.60 -7.97
C ASP A 194 -11.97 7.12 -8.11
N ASP A 195 -11.76 7.68 -9.31
CA ASP A 195 -11.95 9.12 -9.51
C ASP A 195 -13.44 9.52 -9.46
N ARG A 196 -14.34 8.66 -9.93
CA ARG A 196 -15.79 8.94 -10.00
C ARG A 196 -16.51 8.76 -8.67
N ILE A 197 -16.12 7.78 -7.86
CA ILE A 197 -16.76 7.50 -6.56
C ILE A 197 -16.65 8.69 -5.60
N ILE A 198 -15.65 9.58 -5.80
CA ILE A 198 -15.55 10.85 -5.06
C ILE A 198 -16.88 11.61 -5.11
N ALA A 199 -17.57 11.65 -6.26
CA ALA A 199 -18.86 12.34 -6.40
C ALA A 199 -19.94 11.80 -5.43
N ASP A 200 -19.95 10.48 -5.21
CA ASP A 200 -20.85 9.83 -4.25
C ASP A 200 -20.41 10.10 -2.80
N GLU A 201 -19.10 10.21 -2.54
CA GLU A 201 -18.52 10.46 -1.21
C GLU A 201 -18.73 11.89 -0.70
N LEU A 202 -18.88 12.86 -1.60
CA LEU A 202 -19.08 14.28 -1.26
C LEU A 202 -20.29 14.51 -0.34
N VAL A 203 -21.27 13.60 -0.31
CA VAL A 203 -22.43 13.66 0.61
C VAL A 203 -22.01 13.65 2.08
N ASN A 204 -20.81 13.12 2.37
CA ASN A 204 -20.23 13.03 3.69
C ASN A 204 -19.18 14.13 3.97
N LEU A 205 -19.08 15.16 3.12
CA LEU A 205 -18.20 16.31 3.32
C LEU A 205 -19.00 17.62 3.43
N ARG A 206 -18.42 18.61 4.12
CA ARG A 206 -19.00 19.95 4.13
C ARG A 206 -18.82 20.60 2.75
N PRO A 207 -19.84 21.28 2.19
CA PRO A 207 -19.78 21.80 0.82
C PRO A 207 -18.61 22.76 0.58
N MET A 208 -17.92 22.57 -0.53
CA MET A 208 -16.87 23.48 -1.04
C MET A 208 -17.00 23.67 -2.54
N ALA A 209 -16.43 24.76 -3.07
CA ALA A 209 -16.51 25.10 -4.49
C ALA A 209 -15.94 24.02 -5.43
N TRP A 210 -14.90 23.29 -5.00
CA TRP A 210 -14.28 22.26 -5.85
C TRP A 210 -15.18 21.05 -6.09
N HIS A 211 -16.19 20.81 -5.24
CA HIS A 211 -17.13 19.68 -5.36
C HIS A 211 -17.79 19.62 -6.73
N GLY A 212 -18.05 20.77 -7.36
CA GLY A 212 -18.71 20.85 -8.67
C GLY A 212 -17.91 20.27 -9.84
N ARG A 213 -16.66 19.82 -9.64
CA ARG A 213 -15.89 19.12 -10.69
C ARG A 213 -16.23 17.63 -10.80
N PHE A 214 -16.98 17.09 -9.85
CA PHE A 214 -17.34 15.67 -9.77
C PHE A 214 -18.84 15.53 -10.07
N ASP A 215 -19.19 15.42 -11.34
CA ASP A 215 -20.57 15.41 -11.86
C ASP A 215 -21.03 14.07 -12.45
N ASP A 216 -20.14 13.07 -12.52
CA ASP A 216 -20.41 11.72 -13.03
C ASP A 216 -20.22 10.64 -11.93
N PRO A 217 -21.16 10.55 -10.96
CA PRO A 217 -21.09 9.57 -9.87
C PRO A 217 -21.25 8.12 -10.36
N LEU A 218 -20.74 7.19 -9.57
CA LEU A 218 -21.00 5.75 -9.77
C LEU A 218 -22.44 5.37 -9.40
N GLY A 219 -23.08 6.18 -8.54
CA GLY A 219 -24.42 5.92 -8.00
C GLY A 219 -24.39 4.93 -6.82
N VAL A 220 -23.24 4.80 -6.16
CA VAL A 220 -23.11 4.01 -4.93
C VAL A 220 -23.62 4.82 -3.73
N ARG A 221 -24.01 4.11 -2.66
CA ARG A 221 -24.47 4.77 -1.44
C ARG A 221 -23.43 4.61 -0.36
N VAL A 222 -22.87 5.73 0.09
CA VAL A 222 -22.05 5.79 1.30
C VAL A 222 -22.94 5.55 2.52
N GLN A 223 -22.57 4.56 3.32
CA GLN A 223 -23.30 4.08 4.49
C GLN A 223 -22.66 4.53 5.80
N CYS A 224 -21.36 4.83 5.81
CA CYS A 224 -20.59 5.19 7.00
C CYS A 224 -20.60 4.05 8.02
N TRP A 225 -20.09 2.90 7.61
CA TRP A 225 -20.03 1.68 8.43
C TRP A 225 -19.14 1.89 9.65
N GLU A 226 -19.52 1.27 10.78
CA GLU A 226 -18.60 1.11 11.90
C GLU A 226 -17.41 0.23 11.47
N PRO A 227 -16.20 0.43 12.04
CA PRO A 227 -14.99 -0.28 11.61
C PRO A 227 -15.15 -1.81 11.54
N GLU A 228 -15.74 -2.43 12.57
CA GLU A 228 -15.95 -3.88 12.61
C GLU A 228 -16.78 -4.38 11.42
N HIS A 229 -17.84 -3.64 11.06
CA HIS A 229 -18.67 -4.00 9.91
C HIS A 229 -17.94 -3.78 8.58
N ALA A 230 -17.14 -2.72 8.46
CA ALA A 230 -16.34 -2.48 7.28
C ALA A 230 -15.26 -3.56 7.08
N GLU A 231 -14.64 -4.04 8.15
CA GLU A 231 -13.68 -5.16 8.13
C GLU A 231 -14.36 -6.45 7.64
N ASP A 232 -15.52 -6.79 8.22
CA ASP A 232 -16.30 -7.97 7.84
C ASP A 232 -16.71 -7.92 6.36
N GLU A 233 -17.25 -6.78 5.89
CA GLU A 233 -17.65 -6.61 4.49
C GLU A 233 -16.46 -6.70 3.53
N PHE A 234 -15.29 -6.18 3.92
CA PHE A 234 -14.06 -6.28 3.13
C PHE A 234 -13.62 -7.75 2.99
N LEU A 235 -13.53 -8.49 4.10
CA LEU A 235 -13.14 -9.89 4.10
C LEU A 235 -14.17 -10.77 3.34
N ASN A 236 -15.46 -10.53 3.56
CA ASN A 236 -16.53 -11.24 2.84
C ASN A 236 -16.46 -10.98 1.34
N THR A 237 -16.20 -9.74 0.93
CA THR A 237 -16.06 -9.37 -0.48
C THR A 237 -14.83 -10.05 -1.08
N TYR A 238 -13.69 -10.04 -0.40
CA TYR A 238 -12.48 -10.77 -0.83
C TYR A 238 -12.75 -12.26 -1.05
N VAL A 239 -13.32 -12.95 -0.05
CA VAL A 239 -13.64 -14.38 -0.12
C VAL A 239 -14.62 -14.68 -1.25
N MET A 240 -15.62 -13.82 -1.45
CA MET A 240 -16.60 -13.97 -2.53
C MET A 240 -15.94 -13.85 -3.91
N LEU A 241 -15.05 -12.88 -4.10
CA LEU A 241 -14.35 -12.67 -5.38
C LEU A 241 -13.39 -13.82 -5.68
N GLU A 242 -12.61 -14.27 -4.70
CA GLU A 242 -11.71 -15.43 -4.83
C GLU A 242 -12.49 -16.70 -5.24
N ARG A 243 -13.65 -16.95 -4.60
CA ARG A 243 -14.54 -18.06 -4.98
C ARG A 243 -15.06 -17.95 -6.41
N GLN A 244 -15.44 -16.76 -6.86
CA GLN A 244 -15.90 -16.56 -8.24
C GLN A 244 -14.79 -16.80 -9.27
N MET A 245 -13.54 -16.55 -8.90
CA MET A 245 -12.37 -16.87 -9.73
C MET A 245 -11.93 -18.34 -9.63
N GLY A 246 -12.62 -19.17 -8.83
CA GLY A 246 -12.28 -20.57 -8.62
C GLY A 246 -11.01 -20.79 -7.78
N ARG A 247 -10.58 -19.77 -7.05
CA ARG A 247 -9.45 -19.84 -6.12
C ARG A 247 -9.98 -20.27 -4.75
N VAL A 248 -9.16 -21.02 -4.01
CA VAL A 248 -9.50 -21.39 -2.62
C VAL A 248 -9.10 -20.20 -1.75
N ALA A 249 -10.10 -19.45 -1.30
CA ALA A 249 -9.94 -18.34 -0.36
C ALA A 249 -9.55 -18.85 1.03
#